data_AF-A0A9D4DL65-F1
#
_entry.id   AF-A0A9D4DL65-F1
#
_cell.length_a   1.000
_cell.length_b   1.000
_cell.length_c   1.000
_cell.angle_alpha   90.00
_cell.angle_beta   90.00
_cell.angle_gamma   90.00
#
_symmetry.space_group_name_H-M   'P 1'
#
loop_
_entity.id
_entity.type
_entity.pdbx_description
1 polymer ?
#
loop_
_entity_poly.entity_id
_entity_poly.type
_entity_poly.pdbx_seq_one_letter_code
_entity_poly.pdbx_strand_id
1 'polypeptide(L)' 'MKSDMRSLQTDCNTFDKKIEESYKHTSCQDVKESGVYTVYPDFKPSGLKIYCEIDRDMAWSVIQRRKDGTVKP' A
#
# COMPACT_ATOMS: atom_id res chain seq x y z
N MET A 1 -31.18 -22.91 9.17
CA MET A 1 -29.98 -23.62 9.66
C MET A 1 -28.81 -23.59 8.68
N LYS A 2 -28.90 -24.10 7.44
CA LYS A 2 -27.77 -23.95 6.47
C LYS A 2 -27.59 -22.53 5.92
N SER A 3 -28.67 -21.74 5.87
CA SER A 3 -28.68 -20.32 5.49
C SER A 3 -27.87 -19.45 6.46
N ASP A 4 -28.01 -19.72 7.75
CA ASP A 4 -27.46 -18.89 8.83
C ASP A 4 -25.94 -19.08 8.92
N MET A 5 -25.47 -20.31 8.71
CA MET A 5 -24.04 -20.63 8.59
C MET A 5 -23.38 -19.97 7.37
N ARG A 6 -24.11 -19.80 6.24
CA ARG A 6 -23.59 -19.07 5.06
C ARG A 6 -23.51 -17.57 5.31
N SER A 7 -24.44 -17.00 6.09
CA SER A 7 -24.40 -15.59 6.49
C SER A 7 -23.16 -15.30 7.31
N LEU A 8 -22.91 -16.10 8.35
CA LEU A 8 -21.75 -15.92 9.24
C LEU A 8 -20.41 -16.07 8.50
N GLN A 9 -20.31 -17.01 7.55
CA GLN A 9 -19.11 -17.14 6.71
C GLN A 9 -18.91 -15.91 5.82
N THR A 10 -20.00 -15.31 5.32
CA THR A 10 -19.94 -14.09 4.50
C THR A 10 -19.46 -12.91 5.32
N ASP A 11 -19.90 -12.78 6.57
CA ASP A 11 -19.50 -11.71 7.48
C ASP A 11 -18.02 -11.80 7.85
N CYS A 12 -17.52 -13.00 8.12
CA CYS A 12 -16.09 -13.25 8.38
C CYS A 12 -15.23 -12.87 7.16
N ASN A 13 -15.61 -13.34 5.96
CA ASN A 13 -14.90 -13.01 4.73
C ASN A 13 -14.93 -11.50 4.41
N THR A 14 -15.99 -10.80 4.79
CA THR A 14 -16.12 -9.35 4.61
C THR A 14 -15.22 -8.60 5.58
N PHE A 15 -15.12 -9.08 6.82
CA PHE A 15 -14.22 -8.53 7.83
C PHE A 15 -12.75 -8.71 7.45
N ASP A 16 -12.37 -9.90 6.99
CA ASP A 16 -11.01 -10.18 6.53
C ASP A 16 -10.61 -9.27 5.35
N LYS A 17 -11.51 -9.09 4.37
CA LYS A 17 -11.29 -8.15 3.26
C LYS A 17 -11.11 -6.71 3.74
N LYS A 18 -11.87 -6.30 4.75
CA LYS A 18 -11.78 -4.96 5.33
C LYS A 18 -10.45 -4.75 6.07
N ILE A 19 -9.93 -5.78 6.72
CA ILE A 19 -8.59 -5.75 7.32
C ILE A 19 -7.54 -5.60 6.23
N GLU A 20 -7.60 -6.41 5.18
CA GLU A 20 -6.65 -6.35 4.06
C GLU A 20 -6.65 -4.98 3.37
N GLU A 21 -7.82 -4.38 3.15
CA GLU A 21 -7.92 -3.02 2.63
C GLU A 21 -7.40 -1.96 3.60
N SER A 22 -7.56 -2.18 4.90
CA SER A 22 -7.04 -1.29 5.94
C SER A 22 -5.51 -1.27 6.03
N TYR A 23 -4.81 -2.31 5.54
CA TYR A 23 -3.36 -2.39 5.55
C TYR A 23 -2.71 -1.95 4.23
N LYS A 24 -3.50 -1.57 3.22
CA LYS A 24 -2.96 -1.02 1.98
C LYS A 24 -2.42 0.38 2.23
N HIS A 25 -1.12 0.56 1.97
CA HIS A 25 -0.53 1.89 1.89
C HIS A 25 -1.08 2.61 0.66
N THR A 26 -1.65 3.79 0.83
CA THR A 26 -2.08 4.67 -0.28
C THR A 26 -0.92 5.54 -0.72
N SER A 27 -0.02 5.87 0.20
CA SER A 27 1.10 6.77 -0.01
C SER A 27 2.26 6.51 0.97
N CYS A 28 3.37 7.24 0.83
CA CYS A 28 4.49 7.13 1.76
C CYS A 28 4.17 7.68 3.17
N GLN A 29 3.09 8.44 3.32
CA GLN A 29 2.61 8.92 4.62
C GLN A 29 2.12 7.76 5.50
N ASP A 30 1.83 6.60 4.92
CA ASP A 30 1.31 5.42 5.63
C ASP A 30 2.43 4.48 6.11
N VAL A 31 3.70 4.86 5.92
CA VAL A 31 4.87 4.05 6.33
C VAL A 31 5.76 4.82 7.30
N LYS A 32 6.56 4.09 8.10
CA LYS A 32 7.38 4.65 9.18
C LYS A 32 8.87 4.68 8.89
N GLU A 33 9.32 3.96 7.87
CA GLU A 33 10.73 3.77 7.56
C GLU A 33 10.96 3.96 6.07
N SER A 34 12.17 4.40 5.71
CA SER A 34 12.56 4.51 4.31
C SER A 34 12.67 3.13 3.68
N GLY A 35 12.14 2.95 2.48
CA GLY A 35 12.11 1.63 1.84
C GLY A 35 11.29 1.57 0.56
N VAL A 36 11.23 0.38 -0.04
CA VAL A 36 10.42 0.14 -1.24
C VAL A 36 9.10 -0.48 -0.83
N TYR A 37 8.00 0.19 -1.17
CA TYR A 37 6.64 -0.22 -0.82
C TYR A 37 5.77 -0.32 -2.06
N THR A 38 4.76 -1.18 -2.00
CA THR A 38 3.64 -1.18 -2.95
C THR A 38 2.56 -0.27 -2.40
N VAL A 39 2.31 0.85 -3.08
CA VAL A 39 1.24 1.80 -2.73
C VAL A 39 0.07 1.69 -3.70
N TYR A 40 -1.12 2.01 -3.24
CA TYR A 40 -2.37 1.99 -4.02
C TYR A 40 -3.02 3.38 -4.00
N PRO A 41 -2.49 4.36 -4.77
CA PRO A 41 -3.15 5.65 -4.92
C PRO A 41 -4.52 5.48 -5.61
N ASP A 42 -5.35 6.51 -5.48
CA ASP A 42 -6.64 6.55 -6.18
C ASP A 42 -6.46 6.23 -7.67
N PHE A 43 -7.40 5.45 -8.20
CA PHE A 43 -7.42 5.03 -9.61
C PHE A 43 -6.23 4.16 -10.06
N LYS A 44 -5.43 3.59 -9.13
CA LYS A 44 -4.35 2.63 -9.42
C LYS A 44 -4.54 1.29 -8.68
N PRO A 45 -5.51 0.46 -9.09
CA PRO A 45 -5.84 -0.79 -8.40
C PRO A 45 -4.73 -1.84 -8.47
N SER A 46 -3.83 -1.77 -9.47
CA SER A 46 -2.69 -2.69 -9.61
C SER A 46 -1.58 -2.44 -8.58
N GLY A 47 -1.63 -1.30 -7.88
CA GLY A 47 -0.53 -0.82 -7.05
C GLY A 47 0.66 -0.32 -7.87
N LEU A 48 1.51 0.46 -7.21
CA LEU A 48 2.76 0.99 -7.74
C LEU A 48 3.87 0.69 -6.74
N LYS A 49 4.98 0.12 -7.23
CA LYS A 49 6.17 -0.08 -6.40
C LYS A 49 7.00 1.20 -6.41
N ILE A 50 7.07 1.90 -5.28
CA ILE A 50 7.79 3.18 -5.14
C ILE A 50 8.80 3.10 -4.00
N TYR A 51 9.80 3.99 -4.03
CA TYR A 51 10.68 4.21 -2.89
C TYR A 51 10.14 5.36 -2.04
N CYS A 52 9.92 5.09 -0.75
CA CYS A 52 9.57 6.08 0.26
C CYS A 52 10.83 6.53 0.99
N GLU A 53 11.04 7.84 1.03
CA GLU A 53 12.07 8.47 1.84
C GLU A 53 11.40 9.15 3.04
N ILE A 54 11.70 8.63 4.22
CA ILE A 54 11.16 9.11 5.50
C ILE A 54 12.25 9.91 6.21
N ASP A 55 11.95 11.16 6.50
CA ASP A 55 12.68 12.04 7.42
C ASP A 55 11.86 12.19 8.70
N ARG A 56 12.39 12.89 9.71
CA ARG A 56 11.80 13.00 11.05
C ARG A 56 10.31 13.36 11.06
N ASP A 57 9.89 14.28 10.18
CA ASP A 57 8.53 14.80 10.16
C ASP A 57 7.83 14.64 8.79
N MET A 58 8.53 14.10 7.78
CA MET A 58 8.06 14.09 6.40
C MET A 58 8.27 12.75 5.72
N ALA A 59 7.32 12.42 4.84
CA ALA A 59 7.37 11.25 3.99
C ALA A 59 7.32 11.67 2.52
N TRP A 60 8.29 11.22 1.74
CA TRP A 60 8.44 11.56 0.33
C TRP A 60 8.33 10.34 -0.57
N SER A 61 7.44 10.43 -1.56
CA SER A 61 7.41 9.51 -2.71
C SER A 61 8.48 9.93 -3.72
N VAL A 62 9.56 9.15 -3.84
CA VAL A 62 10.63 9.45 -4.80
C VAL A 62 10.18 9.10 -6.21
N ILE A 63 10.03 10.11 -7.07
CA ILE A 63 9.59 9.92 -8.47
C ILE A 63 10.75 9.69 -9.44
N GLN A 64 11.97 10.11 -9.10
CA GLN A 64 13.15 9.94 -9.94
C GLN A 64 14.43 10.06 -9.09
N ARG A 65 15.45 9.23 -9.35
CA ARG A 65 16.76 9.30 -8.68
C ARG A 65 17.88 8.91 -9.64
N ARG A 66 18.94 9.73 -9.71
CA ARG A 66 20.21 9.43 -10.37
C ARG A 66 21.32 9.73 -9.37
N LYS A 67 22.27 8.82 -9.18
CA LYS A 67 23.36 8.99 -8.19
C LYS A 67 24.76 8.84 -8.81
N ASP A 68 24.90 7.99 -9.81
CA ASP A 68 26.19 7.51 -10.32
C ASP A 68 26.28 7.56 -11.86
N GLY A 69 25.28 8.14 -12.53
CA GLY A 69 25.25 8.24 -13.99
C GLY A 69 25.03 6.90 -14.72
N THR A 70 24.71 5.81 -14.01
CA THR A 70 24.45 4.50 -14.63
C THR A 70 23.12 4.44 -15.37
N VAL A 71 22.15 5.24 -14.92
CA VAL A 71 20.85 5.37 -15.57
C VAL A 71 21.02 6.22 -16.83
N LYS A 72 20.80 5.62 -18.00
CA LYS A 72 20.84 6.35 -19.28
C LYS A 72 19.70 7.39 -19.37
N PRO A 73 19.87 8.46 -20.18
CA PRO A 73 18.86 9.50 -20.35
C PRO A 73 17.48 8.92 -20.68
#